data_AF-A0A368E0D0-F1
#
_entry.id   AF-A0A368E0D0-F1
#
_cell.length_a   1.000
_cell.length_b   1.000
_cell.length_c   1.000
_cell.angle_alpha   90.00
_cell.angle_beta   90.00
_cell.angle_gamma   90.00
#
_symmetry.space_group_name_H-M   'P 1'
#
loop_
_entity.id
_entity.type
_entity.pdbx_description
1 polymer ?
#
loop_
_entity_poly.entity_id
_entity_poly.type
_entity_poly.pdbx_seq_one_letter_code
_entity_poly.pdbx_strand_id
1 'polypeptide(L)'
;NQLTSLDISNNTALTLLSFSNNQIISLDLSNNTFLTDLYCEYNQLTSLDVSNNTVLIRLHCFFNQLECLNIKNGNNINMIIFLADANPNLTCIEVDDADWAQVNWLSFVDPQVSFSEDCGDDCSSSTVIINELSTSKNLIQILDMMGRETTFKPNTPLIYVYDDGSIEKVFSVEY
;
A
#
# COMPACT_ATOMS: atom_id res chain seq x y z
N ASN A 1 21.38 11.59 -7.17
CA ASN A 1 20.50 12.76 -6.91
C ASN A 1 19.97 12.66 -5.48
N GLN A 2 19.25 13.67 -4.97
CA GLN A 2 18.68 13.69 -3.60
C GLN A 2 17.15 13.82 -3.61
N LEU A 3 16.48 13.31 -4.65
CA LEU A 3 15.01 13.33 -4.67
C LEU A 3 14.49 12.41 -3.56
N THR A 4 13.61 12.95 -2.73
CA THR A 4 12.93 12.22 -1.65
C THR A 4 11.50 11.86 -2.02
N SER A 5 10.94 12.51 -3.05
CA SER A 5 9.62 12.23 -3.60
C SER A 5 9.58 12.46 -5.10
N LEU A 6 8.63 11.80 -5.75
CA LEU A 6 8.35 11.91 -7.18
C LEU A 6 6.86 11.71 -7.39
N ASP A 7 6.20 12.68 -8.04
CA ASP A 7 4.80 12.57 -8.46
C ASP A 7 4.73 12.49 -9.99
N ILE A 8 4.21 11.37 -10.47
CA ILE A 8 4.01 11.07 -11.90
C ILE A 8 2.56 10.67 -12.20
N SER A 9 1.64 10.98 -11.28
CA SER A 9 0.22 10.61 -11.37
C SER A 9 -0.43 11.08 -12.68
N ASN A 10 0.02 12.22 -13.21
CA ASN A 10 -0.48 12.80 -14.46
C ASN A 10 0.24 12.28 -15.72
N ASN A 11 1.28 11.48 -15.58
CA ASN A 11 2.06 10.93 -16.69
C ASN A 11 1.51 9.55 -17.11
N THR A 12 0.21 9.48 -17.40
CA THR A 12 -0.48 8.20 -17.69
C THR A 12 0.03 7.48 -18.94
N ALA A 13 0.64 8.20 -19.88
CA ALA A 13 1.23 7.63 -21.10
C ALA A 13 2.71 7.22 -20.94
N LEU A 14 3.26 7.23 -19.73
CA LEU A 14 4.66 6.91 -19.49
C LEU A 14 4.95 5.44 -19.77
N THR A 15 5.94 5.15 -20.62
CA THR A 15 6.39 3.79 -20.95
C THR A 15 7.71 3.43 -20.29
N LEU A 16 8.56 4.41 -20.01
CA LEU A 16 9.84 4.22 -19.34
C LEU A 16 9.96 5.20 -18.20
N LEU A 17 10.29 4.69 -17.02
CA LEU A 17 10.60 5.48 -15.85
C LEU A 17 11.94 5.06 -15.25
N SER A 18 12.84 6.03 -15.07
CA SER A 18 14.10 5.84 -14.34
C SER A 18 14.27 6.96 -13.33
N PHE A 19 14.46 6.57 -12.07
CA PHE A 19 14.79 7.46 -10.96
C PHE A 19 15.84 6.84 -10.04
N SER A 20 16.70 5.99 -10.61
CA SER A 20 17.79 5.33 -9.90
C SER A 20 18.71 6.32 -9.18
N ASN A 21 19.33 5.88 -8.09
CA ASN A 21 20.28 6.69 -7.30
C ASN A 21 19.63 7.95 -6.68
N ASN A 22 18.55 7.75 -5.92
CA ASN A 22 17.83 8.78 -5.17
C ASN A 22 17.54 8.32 -3.73
N GLN A 23 16.64 9.02 -3.03
CA GLN A 23 16.26 8.74 -1.64
C GLN A 23 14.73 8.59 -1.53
N ILE A 24 14.10 8.04 -2.57
CA ILE A 24 12.65 7.87 -2.61
C ILE A 24 12.25 6.69 -1.73
N ILE A 25 11.25 6.90 -0.89
CA ILE A 25 10.74 5.91 0.08
C ILE A 25 9.48 5.21 -0.43
N SER A 26 8.67 5.91 -1.24
CA SER A 26 7.46 5.36 -1.84
C SER A 26 7.18 6.02 -3.19
N LEU A 27 6.49 5.28 -4.06
CA LEU A 27 6.04 5.75 -5.37
C LEU A 27 4.73 5.06 -5.72
N ASP A 28 3.72 5.84 -6.11
CA ASP A 28 2.48 5.32 -6.66
C ASP A 28 2.60 5.18 -8.18
N LEU A 29 2.42 3.95 -8.68
CA LEU A 29 2.47 3.58 -10.10
C LEU A 29 1.10 3.18 -10.66
N SER A 30 0.03 3.28 -9.86
CA SER A 30 -1.32 2.78 -10.19
C SER A 30 -1.89 3.41 -11.47
N ASN A 31 -1.52 4.66 -11.76
CA ASN A 31 -1.97 5.39 -12.95
C ASN A 31 -1.05 5.23 -14.18
N ASN A 32 0.11 4.58 -14.04
CA ASN A 32 1.12 4.47 -15.09
C ASN A 32 1.08 3.09 -15.78
N THR A 33 -0.11 2.63 -16.15
CA THR A 33 -0.36 1.25 -16.64
C THR A 33 0.33 0.89 -17.94
N PHE A 34 0.86 1.87 -18.69
CA PHE A 34 1.63 1.67 -19.92
C PHE A 34 3.14 1.50 -19.71
N LEU A 35 3.63 1.48 -18.45
CA LEU A 35 5.05 1.27 -18.15
C LEU A 35 5.53 -0.10 -18.62
N THR A 36 6.54 -0.08 -19.49
CA THR A 36 7.26 -1.26 -19.99
C THR A 36 8.61 -1.45 -19.28
N ASP A 37 9.22 -0.36 -18.83
CA ASP A 37 10.56 -0.33 -18.25
C ASP A 37 10.59 0.53 -16.97
N LEU A 38 10.95 -0.09 -15.84
CA LEU A 38 11.06 0.58 -14.54
C LEU A 38 12.46 0.35 -13.93
N TYR A 39 13.16 1.47 -13.70
CA TYR A 39 14.47 1.52 -13.06
C TYR A 39 14.40 2.35 -11.79
N CYS A 40 14.38 1.67 -10.65
CA CYS A 40 14.26 2.27 -9.32
C CYS A 40 15.36 1.82 -8.35
N GLU A 41 16.44 1.22 -8.86
CA GLU A 41 17.56 0.76 -8.06
C GLU A 41 18.28 1.89 -7.30
N TYR A 42 18.94 1.55 -6.20
CA TYR A 42 19.62 2.51 -5.32
C TYR A 42 18.68 3.62 -4.82
N ASN A 43 17.60 3.22 -4.15
CA ASN A 43 16.64 4.09 -3.45
C ASN A 43 16.39 3.57 -2.02
N GLN A 44 15.32 4.03 -1.38
CA GLN A 44 14.91 3.61 -0.03
C GLN A 44 13.48 3.09 -0.05
N LEU A 45 13.03 2.53 -1.17
CA LEU A 45 11.66 2.03 -1.32
C LEU A 45 11.41 0.92 -0.29
N THR A 46 10.34 1.04 0.48
CA THR A 46 9.89 0.01 1.45
C THR A 46 8.84 -0.92 0.86
N SER A 47 8.10 -0.45 -0.15
CA SER A 47 7.16 -1.24 -0.91
C SER A 47 7.21 -0.85 -2.38
N LEU A 48 6.89 -1.82 -3.25
CA LEU A 48 6.71 -1.60 -4.67
C LEU A 48 5.56 -2.47 -5.16
N ASP A 49 4.50 -1.84 -5.63
CA ASP A 49 3.37 -2.50 -6.26
C ASP A 49 3.34 -2.14 -7.75
N VAL A 50 3.49 -3.16 -8.60
CA VAL A 50 3.38 -3.07 -10.05
C VAL A 50 2.31 -4.02 -10.62
N SER A 51 1.36 -4.44 -9.78
CA SER A 51 0.24 -5.34 -10.15
C SER A 51 -0.62 -4.77 -11.29
N ASN A 52 -0.76 -3.44 -11.37
CA ASN A 52 -1.49 -2.75 -12.44
C ASN A 52 -0.67 -2.54 -13.73
N ASN A 53 0.65 -2.75 -13.71
CA ASN A 53 1.55 -2.52 -14.85
C ASN A 53 1.66 -3.79 -15.72
N THR A 54 0.54 -4.19 -16.32
CA THR A 54 0.37 -5.45 -17.09
C THR A 54 1.26 -5.58 -18.35
N VAL A 55 1.94 -4.51 -18.76
CA VAL A 55 2.88 -4.52 -19.90
C VAL A 55 4.35 -4.36 -19.48
N LEU A 56 4.64 -4.40 -18.18
CA LEU A 56 5.99 -4.27 -17.64
C LEU A 56 6.84 -5.49 -18.03
N ILE A 57 8.00 -5.25 -18.65
CA ILE A 57 8.91 -6.30 -19.12
C ILE A 57 10.34 -6.16 -18.57
N ARG A 58 10.68 -5.01 -17.98
CA ARG A 58 11.97 -4.80 -17.30
C ARG A 58 11.76 -4.12 -15.96
N LEU A 59 12.22 -4.77 -14.89
CA LEU A 59 12.23 -4.21 -13.54
C LEU A 59 13.61 -4.33 -12.90
N HIS A 60 14.15 -3.18 -12.49
CA HIS A 60 15.33 -3.06 -11.66
C HIS A 60 14.94 -2.39 -10.35
N CYS A 61 14.81 -3.15 -9.27
CA CYS A 61 14.48 -2.65 -7.94
C CYS A 61 15.48 -3.08 -6.86
N PHE A 62 16.65 -3.55 -7.27
CA PHE A 62 17.75 -3.94 -6.39
C PHE A 62 18.36 -2.75 -5.63
N PHE A 63 19.01 -3.01 -4.49
CA PHE A 63 19.49 -1.98 -3.54
C PHE A 63 18.38 -1.00 -3.10
N ASN A 64 17.34 -1.55 -2.48
CA ASN A 64 16.27 -0.80 -1.80
C ASN A 64 16.09 -1.34 -0.37
N GLN A 65 14.99 -0.99 0.29
CA GLN A 65 14.59 -1.50 1.61
C GLN A 65 13.24 -2.22 1.51
N LEU A 66 12.98 -2.90 0.38
CA LEU A 66 11.68 -3.50 0.15
C LEU A 66 11.37 -4.52 1.25
N GLU A 67 10.19 -4.39 1.83
CA GLU A 67 9.54 -5.36 2.70
C GLU A 67 8.43 -6.09 1.94
N CYS A 68 7.88 -5.43 0.92
CA CYS A 68 6.84 -5.98 0.05
C CYS A 68 7.09 -5.63 -1.41
N LEU A 69 6.96 -6.64 -2.29
CA LEU A 69 7.01 -6.48 -3.73
C LEU A 69 5.87 -7.28 -4.37
N ASN A 70 4.90 -6.58 -4.95
CA ASN A 70 3.85 -7.20 -5.74
C ASN A 70 4.13 -6.99 -7.23
N ILE A 71 4.44 -8.10 -7.91
CA ILE A 71 4.63 -8.15 -9.36
C ILE A 71 3.63 -9.09 -10.04
N LYS A 72 2.55 -9.48 -9.35
CA LYS A 72 1.47 -10.32 -9.90
C LYS A 72 0.59 -9.52 -10.85
N ASN A 73 1.13 -9.28 -12.05
CA ASN A 73 0.56 -8.38 -13.05
C ASN A 73 0.08 -9.09 -14.32
N GLY A 74 0.00 -10.42 -14.29
CA GLY A 74 -0.37 -11.26 -15.43
C GLY A 74 0.68 -11.32 -16.55
N ASN A 75 1.89 -10.81 -16.32
CA ASN A 75 2.94 -10.66 -17.34
C ASN A 75 4.31 -11.22 -16.92
N ASN A 76 4.41 -11.96 -15.81
CA ASN A 76 5.69 -12.49 -15.30
C ASN A 76 6.48 -13.30 -16.35
N ILE A 77 5.80 -14.15 -17.12
CA ILE A 77 6.43 -15.01 -18.15
C ILE A 77 7.06 -14.20 -19.29
N ASN A 78 6.55 -12.99 -19.57
CA ASN A 78 7.06 -12.14 -20.65
C ASN A 78 8.14 -11.16 -20.18
N MET A 79 8.51 -11.18 -18.89
CA MET A 79 9.59 -10.34 -18.39
C MET A 79 10.92 -10.75 -19.02
N ILE A 80 11.65 -9.75 -19.49
CA ILE A 80 12.99 -9.90 -20.05
C ILE A 80 14.03 -9.73 -18.96
N ILE A 81 13.80 -8.81 -18.02
CA ILE A 81 14.71 -8.51 -16.91
C ILE A 81 13.93 -8.33 -15.63
N PHE A 82 14.34 -9.05 -14.59
CA PHE A 82 13.88 -8.89 -13.22
C PHE A 82 15.09 -8.96 -12.30
N LEU A 83 15.38 -7.87 -11.58
CA LEU A 83 16.47 -7.77 -10.61
C LEU A 83 15.96 -7.10 -9.33
N ALA A 84 15.90 -7.86 -8.24
CA ALA A 84 15.32 -7.44 -6.96
C ALA A 84 16.20 -7.81 -5.74
N ASP A 85 17.47 -8.13 -5.97
CA ASP A 85 18.45 -8.45 -4.92
C ASP A 85 18.84 -7.23 -4.07
N ALA A 86 19.56 -7.45 -2.98
CA ALA A 86 19.94 -6.41 -2.03
C ALA A 86 18.74 -5.63 -1.44
N ASN A 87 17.67 -6.37 -1.11
CA ASN A 87 16.52 -5.94 -0.33
C ASN A 87 16.44 -6.79 0.95
N PRO A 88 17.23 -6.47 2.00
CA PRO A 88 17.45 -7.38 3.13
C PRO A 88 16.19 -7.71 3.95
N ASN A 89 15.15 -6.88 3.89
CA ASN A 89 13.90 -7.09 4.61
C ASN A 89 12.81 -7.79 3.76
N LEU A 90 13.08 -8.01 2.47
CA LEU A 90 12.12 -8.66 1.57
C LEU A 90 12.13 -10.16 1.84
N THR A 91 10.99 -10.69 2.27
CA THR A 91 10.86 -12.13 2.56
C THR A 91 9.94 -12.84 1.58
N CYS A 92 9.00 -12.12 0.97
CA CYS A 92 8.07 -12.67 0.00
C CYS A 92 7.88 -11.73 -1.20
N ILE A 93 7.79 -12.30 -2.40
CA ILE A 93 7.43 -11.58 -3.62
C ILE A 93 6.14 -12.21 -4.17
N GLU A 94 5.11 -11.37 -4.33
CA GLU A 94 3.84 -11.80 -4.88
C GLU A 94 3.93 -11.87 -6.41
N VAL A 95 3.68 -13.05 -6.98
CA VAL A 95 3.89 -13.37 -8.40
C VAL A 95 2.68 -14.06 -9.01
N ASP A 96 2.66 -14.15 -10.34
CA ASP A 96 1.58 -14.83 -11.09
C ASP A 96 1.59 -16.36 -10.90
N ASP A 97 2.78 -16.95 -10.81
CA ASP A 97 3.04 -18.39 -10.67
C ASP A 97 4.34 -18.59 -9.89
N ALA A 98 4.22 -19.07 -8.65
CA ALA A 98 5.32 -19.19 -7.70
C ALA A 98 6.33 -20.26 -8.14
N ASP A 99 5.87 -21.38 -8.69
CA ASP A 99 6.75 -22.46 -9.16
C ASP A 99 7.58 -22.00 -10.37
N TRP A 100 6.97 -21.27 -11.30
CA TRP A 100 7.67 -20.68 -12.43
C TRP A 100 8.69 -19.64 -11.97
N ALA A 101 8.30 -18.73 -11.07
CA ALA A 101 9.20 -17.69 -10.54
C ALA A 101 10.39 -18.31 -9.80
N GLN A 102 10.17 -19.35 -8.99
CA GLN A 102 11.22 -20.07 -8.28
C GLN A 102 12.29 -20.64 -9.22
N VAL A 103 11.90 -21.11 -10.41
CA VAL A 103 12.85 -21.66 -11.38
C VAL A 103 13.59 -20.56 -12.15
N ASN A 104 12.91 -19.47 -12.49
CA ASN A 104 13.44 -18.47 -13.42
C ASN A 104 14.10 -17.26 -12.73
N TRP A 105 13.71 -16.95 -11.49
CA TRP A 105 14.10 -15.71 -10.82
C TRP A 105 14.89 -15.87 -9.53
N LEU A 106 15.05 -17.08 -9.01
CA LEU A 106 15.74 -17.33 -7.73
C LEU A 106 17.17 -16.75 -7.66
N SER A 107 17.87 -16.63 -8.80
CA SER A 107 19.23 -16.06 -8.84
C SER A 107 19.28 -14.53 -8.84
N PHE A 108 18.12 -13.86 -8.88
CA PHE A 108 17.99 -12.40 -9.00
C PHE A 108 17.31 -11.76 -7.78
N VAL A 109 17.17 -12.52 -6.70
CA VAL A 109 16.57 -12.11 -5.42
C VAL A 109 17.50 -12.49 -4.27
N ASP A 110 17.27 -11.91 -3.09
CA ASP A 110 18.04 -12.30 -1.90
C ASP A 110 17.70 -13.72 -1.43
N PRO A 111 18.64 -14.45 -0.78
CA PRO A 111 18.44 -15.86 -0.43
C PRO A 111 17.27 -16.17 0.51
N GLN A 112 16.79 -15.18 1.27
CA GLN A 112 15.65 -15.30 2.19
C GLN A 112 14.29 -15.16 1.49
N VAL A 113 14.26 -14.73 0.23
CA VAL A 113 13.03 -14.48 -0.51
C VAL A 113 12.36 -15.79 -0.92
N SER A 114 11.05 -15.88 -0.67
CA SER A 114 10.16 -16.87 -1.29
C SER A 114 9.21 -16.22 -2.29
N PHE A 115 8.83 -16.96 -3.33
CA PHE A 115 7.75 -16.56 -4.24
C PHE A 115 6.41 -17.17 -3.78
N SER A 116 5.33 -16.43 -3.92
CA SER A 116 3.97 -16.87 -3.61
C SER A 116 2.96 -16.15 -4.49
N GLU A 117 1.82 -16.78 -4.79
CA GLU A 117 0.67 -16.08 -5.39
C GLU A 117 -0.12 -15.25 -4.36
N ASP A 118 0.21 -15.38 -3.08
CA ASP A 118 -0.36 -14.61 -1.96
C ASP A 118 0.68 -14.55 -0.84
N CYS A 119 1.30 -13.39 -0.64
CA CYS A 119 2.30 -13.21 0.41
C CYS A 119 1.70 -12.96 1.81
N GLY A 120 0.39 -12.78 1.93
CA GLY A 120 -0.25 -12.23 3.13
C GLY A 120 0.16 -10.77 3.38
N ASP A 121 -0.72 -10.01 4.04
CA ASP A 121 -0.60 -8.56 4.29
C ASP A 121 -0.18 -7.75 3.05
N ASP A 122 -1.21 -7.31 2.33
CA ASP A 122 -1.20 -6.53 1.09
C ASP A 122 0.00 -5.55 0.96
N CYS A 123 0.77 -5.69 -0.13
CA CYS A 123 1.84 -4.75 -0.54
C CYS A 123 1.34 -3.32 -0.79
N SER A 124 0.04 -3.07 -0.62
CA SER A 124 -0.64 -1.79 -0.72
C SER A 124 -0.46 -0.85 0.47
N SER A 125 0.53 -1.05 1.36
CA SER A 125 0.90 -0.03 2.35
C SER A 125 1.58 1.18 1.66
N SER A 126 0.82 1.88 0.81
CA SER A 126 0.65 3.32 0.95
C SER A 126 0.55 3.56 2.44
N THR A 127 1.35 4.46 3.00
CA THR A 127 1.27 4.79 4.42
C THR A 127 -0.17 5.15 4.78
N VAL A 128 -0.92 4.18 5.26
CA VAL A 128 -2.16 4.42 5.96
C VAL A 128 -1.77 4.27 7.40
N ILE A 129 -1.52 5.40 8.06
CA ILE A 129 -1.80 5.49 9.48
C ILE A 129 -3.32 5.31 9.59
N ILE A 130 -3.77 4.06 9.57
CA ILE A 130 -5.07 3.68 10.12
C ILE A 130 -4.78 3.30 11.57
N ASN A 131 -4.68 4.27 12.45
CA ASN A 131 -5.78 4.60 13.36
C ASN A 131 -7.21 4.67 12.76
N GLU A 132 -7.62 3.74 11.88
CA GLU A 132 -9.03 3.41 11.77
C GLU A 132 -9.23 2.10 12.52
N LEU A 133 -9.47 2.25 13.83
CA LEU A 133 -10.57 1.48 14.39
C LEU A 133 -11.75 1.69 13.44
N SER A 134 -12.28 0.59 12.90
CA SER A 134 -13.64 0.48 12.38
C SER A 134 -14.52 1.66 12.81
N THR A 135 -14.78 2.62 11.93
CA THR A 135 -15.57 3.83 12.24
C THR A 135 -17.08 3.56 12.31
N SER A 136 -17.53 2.31 12.22
CA SER A 136 -18.90 1.96 12.64
C SER A 136 -18.92 1.71 14.14
N LYS A 137 -19.05 2.79 14.91
CA LYS A 137 -19.44 2.69 16.31
C LYS A 137 -20.96 2.72 16.41
N ASN A 138 -21.54 1.77 17.14
CA ASN A 138 -22.98 1.70 17.32
C ASN A 138 -23.38 2.49 18.57
N LEU A 139 -24.38 3.36 18.44
CA LEU A 139 -24.91 4.09 19.59
C LEU A 139 -25.62 3.11 20.52
N ILE A 140 -25.17 3.02 21.78
CA ILE A 140 -25.75 2.14 22.78
C ILE A 140 -26.58 2.89 23.83
N GLN A 141 -26.22 4.14 24.17
CA GLN A 141 -26.94 4.93 25.17
C GLN A 141 -26.92 6.43 24.85
N ILE A 142 -27.98 7.13 25.26
CA ILE A 142 -28.06 8.60 25.27
C ILE A 142 -28.31 9.04 26.70
N LEU A 143 -27.47 9.94 27.21
CA LEU A 143 -27.57 10.50 28.56
C LEU A 143 -27.86 12.00 28.52
N ASP A 144 -28.57 12.50 29.51
CA ASP A 144 -28.65 13.94 29.77
C ASP A 144 -27.33 14.47 30.40
N MET A 145 -27.21 15.79 30.55
CA MET A 145 -26.04 16.42 31.18
C MET A 145 -25.85 16.04 32.67
N MET A 146 -26.83 15.39 33.30
CA MET A 146 -26.73 14.86 34.67
C MET A 146 -26.36 13.36 34.69
N GLY A 147 -26.12 12.74 33.54
CA GLY A 147 -25.73 11.34 33.41
C GLY A 147 -26.89 10.34 33.47
N ARG A 148 -28.15 10.78 33.30
CA ARG A 148 -29.32 9.90 33.30
C ARG A 148 -29.70 9.49 31.88
N GLU A 149 -30.03 8.21 31.69
CA GLU A 149 -30.51 7.72 30.40
C GLU A 149 -31.75 8.49 29.93
N THR A 150 -31.74 8.87 28.65
CA THR A 150 -32.81 9.60 28.00
C THR A 150 -32.86 9.22 26.52
N THR A 151 -33.82 9.78 25.80
CA THR A 151 -33.93 9.63 24.34
C THR A 151 -33.43 10.90 23.67
N PHE A 152 -33.31 10.87 22.34
CA PHE A 152 -33.07 12.08 21.54
C PHE A 152 -34.05 13.21 21.92
N LYS A 153 -33.50 14.41 22.11
CA LYS A 153 -34.24 15.64 22.40
C LYS A 153 -33.57 16.78 21.63
N PRO A 154 -34.25 17.38 20.64
CA PRO A 154 -33.70 18.52 19.92
C PRO A 154 -33.58 19.73 20.84
N ASN A 155 -32.72 20.67 20.47
CA ASN A 155 -32.40 21.90 21.18
C ASN A 155 -31.92 21.66 22.63
N THR A 156 -31.46 20.45 22.94
CA THR A 156 -30.95 20.04 24.26
C THR A 156 -29.59 19.36 24.10
N PRO A 157 -28.56 19.73 24.89
CA PRO A 157 -27.28 19.04 24.87
C PRO A 157 -27.39 17.64 25.49
N LEU A 158 -26.87 16.65 24.78
CA LEU A 158 -26.92 15.23 25.15
C LEU A 158 -25.52 14.61 25.08
N ILE A 159 -25.36 13.48 25.75
CA ILE A 159 -24.13 12.67 25.74
C ILE A 159 -24.45 11.33 25.10
N TYR A 160 -23.78 10.99 24.00
CA TYR A 160 -23.95 9.74 23.27
C TYR A 160 -22.82 8.80 23.66
N VAL A 161 -23.16 7.57 24.03
CA VAL A 161 -22.20 6.53 24.41
C VAL A 161 -22.28 5.43 23.38
N TYR A 162 -21.12 5.00 22.89
CA TYR A 162 -20.99 4.02 21.83
C TYR A 162 -20.42 2.68 22.36
N ASP A 163 -20.64 1.61 21.60
CA ASP A 163 -20.16 0.25 21.91
C ASP A 163 -18.63 0.11 21.96
N ASP A 164 -17.93 0.97 21.24
CA ASP A 164 -16.46 1.10 21.27
C ASP A 164 -15.93 1.79 22.55
N GLY A 165 -16.82 2.24 23.44
CA GLY A 165 -16.49 2.96 24.67
C GLY A 165 -16.26 4.46 24.48
N SER A 166 -16.40 4.98 23.26
CA SER A 166 -16.31 6.42 23.00
C SER A 166 -17.57 7.17 23.47
N ILE A 167 -17.39 8.45 23.78
CA ILE A 167 -18.47 9.33 24.26
C ILE A 167 -18.45 10.63 23.45
N GLU A 168 -19.60 11.06 22.95
CA GLU A 168 -19.76 12.32 22.22
C GLU A 168 -20.77 13.25 22.88
N LYS A 169 -20.50 14.55 22.86
CA LYS A 169 -21.50 15.57 23.23
C LYS A 169 -22.21 16.04 21.97
N VAL A 170 -23.52 15.81 21.91
CA VAL A 170 -24.34 16.09 20.74
C VAL A 170 -25.34 17.20 21.07
N PHE A 171 -25.40 18.22 20.23
CA PHE A 171 -26.43 19.26 20.27
C PHE A 171 -27.08 19.34 18.89
N SER A 172 -28.32 18.89 18.80
CA SER A 172 -29.07 18.88 17.54
C SER A 172 -30.11 19.98 17.58
N VAL A 173 -30.15 20.82 16.53
CA VAL A 173 -31.09 21.94 16.42
C VAL A 173 -32.21 21.53 15.47
N GLU A 174 -33.45 21.64 15.93
CA GLU A 174 -34.65 21.55 15.09
C GLU A 174 -35.46 22.83 15.26
N TYR A 175 -35.94 23.39 14.13
CA TYR A 175 -36.67 24.65 14.06
C TYR A 175 -38.19 24.45 14.21
#